data_AF-A0A822ES40-F1
#
_entry.id   AF-A0A822ES40-F1
#
_cell.length_a   1.000
_cell.length_b   1.000
_cell.length_c   1.000
_cell.angle_alpha   90.00
_cell.angle_beta   90.00
_cell.angle_gamma   90.00
#
_symmetry.space_group_name_H-M   'P 1'
#
loop_
_entity.id
_entity.type
_entity.pdbx_description
1 polymer ?
#
loop_
_entity_poly.entity_id
_entity_poly.type
_entity_poly.pdbx_seq_one_letter_code
_entity_poly.pdbx_strand_id
1 'polypeptide(L)'
;MLSNGRKYIIPCQSRFSRQSINEIAKEEYKRISNTIKKSLDSNRMSITDERAKQAFPELEQMIHDLYSKPLPPKLNRRARREYKKIKRLQKLLRRRPDVIIRRVDKGEGFYFGNKSMLENKTEEYMTKTEAYEELTNGRCPLADILHTTEAVLDYLLKKKAITKDQRDKLLPNLNTLELAHLYTLPKVHKPQLSIRPIISALHAPVTFLSKYLNDLLAPIYLQEARDITFINSIDATRKLEKYAEDGYLKPTTKFMTGDVENLYSMIPREGGINALIRFLEKHSRYRRIGPFTIDMILKMARLILDTNYFAYENKYYHQKRGGAMGSAFTQVYANIYMLEWEQKLIQHQSSKNEIYGRYIDDIFMTVNEPYDDILFELEKLQNEDPNIKINSTVNDTVNFLDITISNTNGQLKTFIYHKPSADPYYLPYTSDHPHRIHRNIPYTALIRAARLCTNLHDFHLERLRIEVSLSRCDG
;
A
#
# COMPACT_ATOMS: atom_id res chain seq x y z
N MET A 1 29.20 1.20 12.53
CA MET A 1 28.90 2.64 12.48
C MET A 1 27.40 2.83 12.75
N LEU A 2 27.11 3.38 13.93
CA LEU A 2 25.95 4.22 14.33
C LEU A 2 26.54 5.26 15.30
N SER A 3 27.78 5.73 15.05
CA SER A 3 28.61 6.44 16.03
C SER A 3 27.97 7.72 16.54
N ASN A 4 27.02 8.28 15.77
CA ASN A 4 26.22 9.45 16.08
C ASN A 4 24.70 9.20 16.11
N GLY A 5 24.25 7.94 16.12
CA GLY A 5 22.82 7.59 16.22
C GLY A 5 22.33 7.53 17.67
N ARG A 6 21.08 8.00 17.88
CA ARG A 6 20.23 7.93 19.08
C ARG A 6 20.73 6.97 20.18
N LYS A 7 21.37 7.55 21.19
CA LYS A 7 21.75 6.88 22.44
C LYS A 7 20.59 6.98 23.44
N TYR A 8 19.96 5.83 23.71
CA TYR A 8 19.23 5.43 24.94
C TYR A 8 17.76 5.09 24.77
N ILE A 9 17.34 4.10 25.57
CA ILE A 9 15.99 3.66 25.89
C ILE A 9 15.60 4.02 27.31
N ILE A 10 14.51 4.77 27.55
CA ILE A 10 13.86 4.70 28.88
C ILE A 10 13.29 3.29 28.98
N PRO A 11 13.74 2.47 29.94
CA PRO A 11 13.18 1.17 30.11
C PRO A 11 11.89 1.32 30.92
N CYS A 12 10.80 1.71 30.26
CA CYS A 12 9.47 1.46 30.82
C CYS A 12 9.22 -0.06 31.00
N GLN A 13 10.06 -0.92 30.40
CA GLN A 13 9.98 -2.39 30.52
C GLN A 13 11.06 -3.05 31.40
N SER A 14 12.16 -2.39 31.79
CA SER A 14 13.10 -3.02 32.78
C SER A 14 12.54 -3.01 34.20
N ARG A 15 11.57 -2.13 34.49
CA ARG A 15 10.80 -2.23 35.74
C ARG A 15 9.99 -3.53 35.83
N PHE A 16 9.82 -4.27 34.73
CA PHE A 16 9.05 -5.52 34.65
C PHE A 16 9.86 -6.74 34.22
N SER A 17 11.15 -6.60 33.88
CA SER A 17 12.04 -7.71 33.51
C SER A 17 13.04 -7.97 34.63
N ARG A 18 13.18 -9.23 35.06
CA ARG A 18 14.21 -9.66 36.03
C ARG A 18 15.61 -9.81 35.41
N GLN A 19 15.77 -9.57 34.11
CA GLN A 19 17.03 -9.77 33.38
C GLN A 19 17.90 -8.51 33.40
N SER A 20 19.22 -8.71 33.39
CA SER A 20 20.18 -7.62 33.28
C SER A 20 20.19 -6.99 31.88
N ILE A 21 20.58 -5.72 31.80
CA ILE A 21 20.74 -4.97 30.53
C ILE A 21 21.68 -5.71 29.56
N ASN A 22 22.73 -6.34 30.07
CA ASN A 22 23.71 -7.09 29.27
C ASN A 22 23.12 -8.38 28.67
N GLU A 23 22.31 -9.10 29.45
CA GLU A 23 21.61 -10.31 28.96
C GLU A 23 20.60 -9.94 27.87
N ILE A 24 19.82 -8.88 28.10
CA ILE A 24 18.88 -8.35 27.11
C ILE A 24 19.62 -7.99 25.81
N ALA A 25 20.71 -7.21 25.88
CA ALA A 25 21.48 -6.81 24.70
C ALA A 25 22.08 -8.02 23.96
N LYS A 26 22.57 -9.04 24.68
CA LYS A 26 23.18 -10.24 24.09
C LYS A 26 22.17 -11.13 23.39
N GLU A 27 21.03 -11.40 24.03
CA GLU A 27 19.91 -12.13 23.40
C GLU A 27 19.41 -11.41 22.14
N GLU A 28 19.36 -10.08 22.23
CA GLU A 28 18.92 -9.22 21.15
C GLU A 28 19.83 -9.26 19.93
N TYR A 29 21.13 -9.14 20.17
CA TYR A 29 22.15 -9.25 19.15
C TYR A 29 22.05 -10.60 18.46
N LYS A 30 22.05 -11.70 19.23
CA LYS A 30 21.98 -13.07 18.71
C LYS A 30 20.75 -13.25 17.80
N ARG A 31 19.60 -12.71 18.20
CA ARG A 31 18.37 -12.79 17.40
C ARG A 31 18.50 -12.03 16.08
N ILE A 32 18.97 -10.79 16.11
CA ILE A 32 19.12 -9.96 14.90
C ILE A 32 20.18 -10.54 13.97
N SER A 33 21.35 -10.85 14.50
CA SER A 33 22.50 -11.33 13.73
C SER A 33 22.15 -12.63 13.00
N ASN A 34 21.47 -13.56 13.66
CA ASN A 34 21.09 -14.83 13.06
C ASN A 34 20.09 -14.66 11.92
N THR A 35 19.10 -13.76 12.07
CA THR A 35 18.14 -13.48 10.99
C THR A 35 18.81 -12.81 9.79
N ILE A 36 19.72 -11.86 10.03
CA ILE A 36 20.45 -11.18 8.96
C ILE A 36 21.37 -12.17 8.24
N LYS A 37 22.18 -12.95 8.97
CA LYS A 37 23.07 -13.99 8.39
C LYS A 37 22.28 -14.98 7.52
N LYS A 38 21.18 -15.52 8.04
CA LYS A 38 20.30 -16.42 7.28
C LYS A 38 19.76 -15.78 6.01
N SER A 39 19.44 -14.48 6.05
CA SER A 39 18.93 -13.76 4.87
C SER A 39 20.03 -13.51 3.84
N LEU A 40 21.26 -13.17 4.27
CA LEU A 40 22.43 -13.01 3.40
C LEU A 40 22.80 -14.34 2.73
N ASP A 41 22.84 -15.43 3.50
CA ASP A 41 23.11 -16.78 2.97
C ASP A 41 22.08 -17.19 1.92
N SER A 42 20.80 -16.92 2.18
CA SER A 42 19.71 -17.22 1.24
C SER A 42 19.85 -16.48 -0.09
N ASN A 43 20.55 -15.33 -0.08
CA ASN A 43 20.80 -14.50 -1.26
C ASN A 43 22.23 -14.66 -1.81
N ARG A 44 22.92 -15.75 -1.45
CA ARG A 44 24.30 -16.06 -1.91
C ARG A 44 25.32 -14.96 -1.60
N MET A 45 25.05 -14.11 -0.59
CA MET A 45 25.96 -13.07 -0.14
C MET A 45 26.87 -13.63 0.96
N SER A 46 28.17 -13.77 0.66
CA SER A 46 29.10 -14.39 1.60
C SER A 46 29.27 -13.61 2.90
N ILE A 47 29.07 -14.27 4.03
CA ILE A 47 29.36 -13.76 5.37
C ILE A 47 30.88 -13.65 5.61
N THR A 48 31.71 -14.28 4.77
CA THR A 48 33.17 -14.20 4.88
C THR A 48 33.78 -12.93 4.29
N ASP A 49 32.99 -12.13 3.55
CA ASP A 49 33.38 -10.82 3.04
C ASP A 49 33.80 -9.90 4.20
N GLU A 50 34.92 -9.18 4.04
CA GLU A 50 35.45 -8.31 5.10
C GLU A 50 34.45 -7.25 5.56
N ARG A 51 33.59 -6.75 4.66
CA ARG A 51 32.55 -5.76 5.01
C ARG A 51 31.47 -6.39 5.89
N ALA A 52 31.11 -7.65 5.64
CA ALA A 52 30.18 -8.39 6.50
C ALA A 52 30.83 -8.69 7.86
N LYS A 53 32.09 -9.12 7.86
CA LYS A 53 32.88 -9.35 9.09
C LYS A 53 33.01 -8.10 9.95
N GLN A 54 33.13 -6.92 9.35
CA GLN A 54 33.17 -5.64 10.07
C GLN A 54 31.78 -5.20 10.55
N ALA A 55 30.71 -5.46 9.79
CA ALA A 55 29.36 -5.00 10.14
C ALA A 55 28.76 -5.70 11.37
N PHE A 56 29.06 -6.98 11.64
CA PHE A 56 28.45 -7.72 12.75
C PHE A 56 28.99 -7.33 14.15
N PRO A 57 30.31 -7.14 14.36
CA PRO A 57 30.83 -6.57 15.61
C PRO A 57 30.35 -5.14 15.85
N GLU A 58 30.26 -4.33 14.78
CA GLU A 58 29.69 -2.98 14.87
C GLU A 58 28.22 -3.01 15.33
N LEU A 59 27.44 -3.96 14.81
CA LEU A 59 26.05 -4.18 15.20
C LEU A 59 25.91 -4.63 16.66
N GLU A 60 26.82 -5.48 17.14
CA GLU A 60 26.85 -5.94 18.54
C GLU A 60 27.11 -4.79 19.50
N GLN A 61 28.17 -4.02 19.26
CA GLN A 61 28.54 -2.87 20.07
C GLN A 61 27.42 -1.82 20.07
N MET A 62 26.79 -1.62 18.92
CA MET A 62 25.65 -0.71 18.76
C MET A 62 24.45 -1.14 19.60
N ILE A 63 24.08 -2.42 19.59
CA ILE A 63 22.97 -2.94 20.42
C ILE A 63 23.29 -2.77 21.90
N HIS A 64 24.52 -3.08 22.32
CA HIS A 64 24.95 -2.88 23.70
C HIS A 64 24.85 -1.40 24.13
N ASP A 65 25.30 -0.48 23.28
CA ASP A 65 25.26 0.96 23.56
C ASP A 65 23.82 1.51 23.68
N LEU A 66 22.87 0.98 22.91
CA LEU A 66 21.46 1.35 22.97
C LEU A 66 20.83 1.08 24.35
N TYR A 67 21.24 -0.02 24.98
CA TYR A 67 20.71 -0.49 26.26
C TYR A 67 21.45 0.10 27.48
N SER A 68 22.70 0.53 27.32
CA SER A 68 23.58 0.90 28.44
C SER A 68 23.82 2.41 28.63
N LYS A 69 23.68 3.24 27.59
CA LYS A 69 24.04 4.68 27.65
C LYS A 69 22.81 5.57 27.78
N PRO A 70 22.72 6.52 28.74
CA PRO A 70 21.56 7.41 28.94
C PRO A 70 21.42 8.51 27.87
N LEU A 71 20.19 9.05 27.70
CA LEU A 71 19.88 10.13 26.74
C LEU A 71 20.73 11.37 27.06
N PRO A 72 21.49 11.92 26.10
CA PRO A 72 22.21 13.17 26.29
C PRO A 72 21.27 14.31 26.72
N PRO A 73 21.64 15.13 27.73
CA PRO A 73 20.83 16.27 28.17
C PRO A 73 20.49 17.29 27.08
N LYS A 74 21.28 17.34 26.00
CA LYS A 74 21.01 18.18 24.83
C LYS A 74 19.76 17.74 24.06
N LEU A 75 19.56 16.43 23.86
CA LEU A 75 18.38 15.88 23.16
C LEU A 75 17.09 16.13 23.95
N ASN A 76 17.12 15.94 25.27
CA ASN A 76 15.99 16.27 26.14
C ASN A 76 15.60 17.76 26.07
N ARG A 77 16.58 18.66 26.04
CA ARG A 77 16.33 20.10 25.87
C ARG A 77 15.73 20.42 24.50
N ARG A 78 16.21 19.76 23.43
CA ARG A 78 15.67 19.89 22.08
C ARG A 78 14.21 19.46 22.01
N ALA A 79 13.88 18.26 22.49
CA ALA A 79 12.51 17.75 22.47
C ALA A 79 11.51 18.69 23.18
N ARG A 80 11.91 19.26 24.33
CA ARG A 80 11.11 20.28 25.03
C ARG A 80 10.92 21.56 24.21
N ARG A 81 11.95 22.00 23.46
CA ARG A 81 11.86 23.17 22.56
C ARG A 81 10.95 22.90 21.37
N GLU A 82 11.06 21.74 20.74
CA GLU A 82 10.20 21.32 19.63
C GLU A 82 8.75 21.21 20.05
N TYR A 83 8.48 20.61 21.22
CA TYR A 83 7.13 20.58 21.79
C TYR A 83 6.54 21.98 21.96
N LYS A 84 7.33 22.94 22.48
CA LYS A 84 6.89 24.34 22.59
C LYS A 84 6.64 24.97 21.21
N LYS A 85 7.46 24.69 20.20
CA LYS A 85 7.24 25.16 18.82
C LYS A 85 5.95 24.60 18.24
N ILE A 86 5.70 23.30 18.38
CA ILE A 86 4.47 22.64 17.92
C ILE A 86 3.24 23.26 18.60
N LYS A 87 3.28 23.50 19.92
CA LYS A 87 2.18 24.18 20.62
C LYS A 87 1.91 25.59 20.11
N ARG A 88 2.97 26.35 19.76
CA ARG A 88 2.82 27.68 19.15
C ARG A 88 2.22 27.60 17.75
N LEU A 89 2.70 26.68 16.92
CA LEU A 89 2.15 26.43 15.58
C LEU A 89 0.67 26.05 15.64
N GLN A 90 0.29 25.15 16.55
CA GLN A 90 -1.12 24.80 16.78
C GLN A 90 -1.97 26.03 17.14
N LYS A 91 -1.46 26.94 17.98
CA LYS A 91 -2.16 28.18 18.33
C LYS A 91 -2.30 29.14 17.14
N LEU A 92 -1.28 29.24 16.30
CA LEU A 92 -1.31 30.06 15.08
C LEU A 92 -2.31 29.51 14.06
N LEU A 93 -2.31 28.19 13.84
CA LEU A 93 -3.18 27.54 12.86
C LEU A 93 -4.66 27.61 13.24
N ARG A 94 -4.98 27.63 14.54
CA ARG A 94 -6.35 27.91 15.02
C ARG A 94 -6.88 29.29 14.58
N ARG A 95 -6.00 30.23 14.23
CA ARG A 95 -6.37 31.58 13.77
C ARG A 95 -6.36 31.71 12.24
N ARG A 96 -6.09 30.62 11.51
CA ARG A 96 -5.92 30.60 10.05
C ARG A 96 -6.81 29.50 9.45
N PRO A 97 -8.14 29.71 9.36
CA PRO A 97 -9.05 28.73 8.77
C PRO A 97 -8.81 28.51 7.27
N ASP A 98 -8.10 29.44 6.63
CA ASP A 98 -7.63 29.37 5.25
C ASP A 98 -6.49 28.36 5.04
N VAL A 99 -5.84 27.89 6.11
CA VAL A 99 -4.71 26.96 6.04
C VAL A 99 -5.16 25.57 6.50
N ILE A 100 -4.88 24.56 5.68
CA ILE A 100 -5.17 23.16 5.99
C ILE A 100 -3.88 22.35 6.20
N ILE A 101 -3.93 21.45 7.18
CA ILE A 101 -2.89 20.45 7.42
C ILE A 101 -3.45 19.10 6.98
N ARG A 102 -2.80 18.46 6.01
CA ARG A 102 -3.17 17.10 5.57
C ARG A 102 -1.96 16.20 5.52
N ARG A 103 -2.14 14.91 5.80
CA ARG A 103 -1.12 13.92 5.46
C ARG A 103 -0.97 13.86 3.95
N VAL A 104 0.27 13.68 3.48
CA VAL A 104 0.54 13.51 2.06
C VAL A 104 0.27 12.06 1.63
N ASP A 105 -0.02 11.86 0.35
CA ASP A 105 -0.37 10.55 -0.21
C ASP A 105 0.79 9.53 -0.19
N LYS A 106 2.00 9.99 -0.53
CA LYS A 106 3.22 9.18 -0.57
C LYS A 106 4.32 9.95 0.17
N GLY A 107 4.86 9.33 1.22
CA GLY A 107 5.81 9.94 2.14
C GLY A 107 5.20 10.20 3.51
N GLU A 108 6.06 10.51 4.49
CA GLU A 108 5.67 10.61 5.90
C GLU A 108 5.43 12.07 6.35
N GLY A 109 5.31 12.98 5.38
CA GLY A 109 5.16 14.42 5.60
C GLY A 109 3.72 14.91 5.75
N PHE A 110 3.60 16.22 5.99
CA PHE A 110 2.34 16.94 6.00
C PHE A 110 2.36 18.03 4.93
N TYR A 111 1.25 18.15 4.21
CA TYR A 111 0.95 19.30 3.38
C TYR A 111 0.43 20.43 4.28
N PHE A 112 1.08 21.59 4.18
CA PHE A 112 0.65 22.85 4.77
C PHE A 112 0.37 23.82 3.63
N GLY A 113 -0.89 24.15 3.38
CA GLY A 113 -1.25 25.04 2.27
C GLY A 113 -2.67 25.58 2.35
N ASN A 114 -3.09 26.31 1.32
CA ASN A 114 -4.39 26.96 1.28
C ASN A 114 -5.51 25.91 1.09
N LYS A 115 -6.57 26.00 1.90
CA LYS A 115 -7.76 25.16 1.81
C LYS A 115 -8.38 25.21 0.41
N SER A 116 -8.53 26.40 -0.17
CA SER A 116 -9.14 26.60 -1.49
C SER A 116 -8.39 25.91 -2.61
N MET A 117 -7.07 25.79 -2.50
CA MET A 117 -6.26 25.12 -3.51
C MET A 117 -6.53 23.60 -3.55
N LEU A 118 -6.79 22.98 -2.41
CA LEU A 118 -7.20 21.57 -2.36
C LEU A 118 -8.65 21.38 -2.76
N GLU A 119 -9.53 22.32 -2.43
CA GLU A 119 -10.93 22.30 -2.87
C GLU A 119 -11.02 22.35 -4.40
N ASN A 120 -10.35 23.31 -5.03
CA ASN A 120 -10.28 23.43 -6.49
C ASN A 120 -9.72 22.15 -7.15
N LYS A 121 -8.67 21.55 -6.56
CA LYS A 121 -8.12 20.28 -7.07
C LYS A 121 -9.07 19.11 -6.92
N THR A 122 -9.92 19.15 -5.89
CA THR A 122 -10.95 18.12 -5.66
C THR A 122 -12.07 18.25 -6.69
N GLU A 123 -12.51 19.47 -6.98
CA GLU A 123 -13.48 19.76 -8.04
C GLU A 123 -12.93 19.40 -9.44
N GLU A 124 -11.69 19.76 -9.74
CA GLU A 124 -11.00 19.36 -10.98
C GLU A 124 -10.98 17.83 -11.14
N TYR A 125 -10.68 17.10 -10.06
CA TYR A 125 -10.69 15.64 -10.07
C TYR A 125 -12.10 15.06 -10.28
N MET A 126 -13.11 15.61 -9.59
CA MET A 126 -14.51 15.18 -9.77
C MET A 126 -14.98 15.41 -11.21
N THR A 127 -14.60 16.55 -11.79
CA THR A 127 -14.93 16.94 -13.17
C THR A 127 -14.23 16.02 -14.16
N LYS A 128 -12.90 15.82 -14.02
CA LYS A 128 -12.10 14.97 -14.90
C LYS A 128 -12.59 13.51 -14.95
N THR A 129 -13.02 12.98 -13.80
CA THR A 129 -13.44 11.57 -13.71
C THR A 129 -14.92 11.36 -14.06
N GLU A 130 -15.73 12.43 -13.99
CA GLU A 130 -17.19 12.39 -14.12
C GLU A 130 -17.86 11.31 -13.23
N ALA A 131 -17.16 10.88 -12.17
CA ALA A 131 -17.57 9.73 -11.37
C ALA A 131 -18.57 10.10 -10.26
N TYR A 132 -18.78 11.40 -10.03
CA TYR A 132 -19.55 11.92 -8.89
C TYR A 132 -20.68 12.82 -9.36
N GLU A 133 -21.79 12.78 -8.63
CA GLU A 133 -22.98 13.57 -8.86
C GLU A 133 -23.48 14.15 -7.54
N GLU A 134 -23.76 15.46 -7.50
CA GLU A 134 -24.32 16.12 -6.32
C GLU A 134 -25.80 15.80 -6.16
N LEU A 135 -26.24 15.45 -4.94
CA LEU A 135 -27.65 15.31 -4.59
C LEU A 135 -28.26 16.68 -4.30
N THR A 136 -29.00 17.21 -5.26
CA THR A 136 -29.59 18.56 -5.19
C THR A 136 -30.82 18.66 -4.27
N ASN A 137 -31.40 17.53 -3.85
CA ASN A 137 -32.56 17.51 -2.96
C ASN A 137 -32.23 17.82 -1.49
N GLY A 138 -30.94 17.93 -1.13
CA GLY A 138 -30.48 18.23 0.23
C GLY A 138 -30.77 17.13 1.27
N ARG A 139 -31.37 16.00 0.88
CA ARG A 139 -31.73 14.91 1.78
C ARG A 139 -30.50 14.02 2.04
N CYS A 140 -30.14 13.85 3.30
CA CYS A 140 -29.10 12.92 3.69
C CYS A 140 -29.54 11.47 3.37
N PRO A 141 -28.77 10.70 2.57
CA PRO A 141 -29.16 9.35 2.16
C PRO A 141 -28.92 8.29 3.24
N LEU A 142 -28.34 8.64 4.39
CA LEU A 142 -27.88 7.68 5.40
C LEU A 142 -28.96 6.67 5.84
N ALA A 143 -30.18 7.16 6.10
CA ALA A 143 -31.29 6.30 6.53
C ALA A 143 -31.71 5.32 5.42
N ASP A 144 -31.76 5.79 4.17
CA ASP A 144 -32.15 4.97 3.02
C ASP A 144 -31.11 3.86 2.77
N ILE A 145 -29.82 4.16 2.95
CA ILE A 145 -28.73 3.18 2.86
C ILE A 145 -28.83 2.15 3.99
N LEU A 146 -29.11 2.58 5.22
CA LEU A 146 -29.28 1.69 6.37
C LEU A 146 -30.42 0.70 6.12
N HIS A 147 -31.61 1.20 5.76
CA HIS A 147 -32.78 0.36 5.49
C HIS A 147 -32.53 -0.64 4.35
N THR A 148 -31.88 -0.20 3.28
CA THR A 148 -31.54 -1.10 2.16
C THR A 148 -30.53 -2.17 2.60
N THR A 149 -29.58 -1.81 3.46
CA THR A 149 -28.62 -2.75 4.04
C THR A 149 -29.32 -3.79 4.92
N GLU A 150 -30.19 -3.36 5.83
CA GLU A 150 -31.01 -4.24 6.66
C GLU A 150 -31.84 -5.21 5.80
N ALA A 151 -32.52 -4.70 4.77
CA ALA A 151 -33.32 -5.53 3.88
C ALA A 151 -32.51 -6.60 3.14
N VAL A 152 -31.27 -6.29 2.72
CA VAL A 152 -30.38 -7.29 2.12
C VAL A 152 -29.94 -8.32 3.15
N LEU A 153 -29.55 -7.92 4.36
CA LEU A 153 -29.13 -8.84 5.41
C LEU A 153 -30.28 -9.76 5.85
N ASP A 154 -31.49 -9.22 5.98
CA ASP A 154 -32.68 -9.99 6.35
C ASP A 154 -33.08 -10.97 5.23
N TYR A 155 -32.92 -10.58 3.96
CA TYR A 155 -33.07 -11.49 2.82
C TYR A 155 -32.08 -12.66 2.90
N LEU A 156 -30.80 -12.39 3.17
CA LEU A 156 -29.77 -13.43 3.30
C LEU A 156 -30.05 -14.36 4.49
N LEU A 157 -30.52 -13.82 5.62
CA LEU A 157 -30.91 -14.59 6.80
C LEU A 157 -32.12 -15.49 6.49
N LYS A 158 -33.16 -14.95 5.85
CA LYS A 158 -34.36 -15.71 5.43
C LYS A 158 -34.01 -16.86 4.49
N LYS A 159 -33.02 -16.65 3.61
CA LYS A 159 -32.51 -17.66 2.69
C LYS A 159 -31.51 -18.63 3.34
N LYS A 160 -31.26 -18.49 4.65
CA LYS A 160 -30.29 -19.30 5.43
C LYS A 160 -28.87 -19.23 4.86
N ALA A 161 -28.53 -18.16 4.16
CA ALA A 161 -27.19 -17.92 3.62
C ALA A 161 -26.24 -17.38 4.71
N ILE A 162 -26.80 -16.69 5.71
CA ILE A 162 -26.10 -16.24 6.92
C ILE A 162 -26.89 -16.63 8.16
N THR A 163 -26.19 -16.70 9.30
CA THR A 163 -26.78 -16.90 10.63
C THR A 163 -27.21 -15.56 11.25
N LYS A 164 -27.98 -15.62 12.34
CA LYS A 164 -28.36 -14.41 13.11
C LYS A 164 -27.14 -13.68 13.67
N ASP A 165 -26.18 -14.40 14.24
CA ASP A 165 -24.93 -13.82 14.75
C ASP A 165 -24.11 -13.12 13.64
N GLN A 166 -24.04 -13.72 12.45
CA GLN A 166 -23.42 -13.05 11.29
C GLN A 166 -24.18 -11.80 10.89
N ARG A 167 -25.52 -11.84 10.84
CA ARG A 167 -26.36 -10.68 10.51
C ARG A 167 -26.13 -9.53 11.50
N ASP A 168 -26.07 -9.83 12.79
CA ASP A 168 -25.85 -8.83 13.85
C ASP A 168 -24.44 -8.21 13.76
N LYS A 169 -23.42 -9.01 13.37
CA LYS A 169 -22.04 -8.51 13.13
C LYS A 169 -21.89 -7.68 11.85
N LEU A 170 -22.76 -7.89 10.86
CA LEU A 170 -22.75 -7.15 9.60
C LEU A 170 -23.50 -5.82 9.67
N LEU A 171 -24.31 -5.61 10.71
CA LEU A 171 -24.92 -4.31 10.96
C LEU A 171 -23.90 -3.27 11.42
N PRO A 172 -24.09 -2.00 11.04
CA PRO A 172 -23.37 -0.91 11.66
C PRO A 172 -23.82 -0.71 13.12
N ASN A 173 -22.90 -0.17 13.94
CA ASN A 173 -23.27 0.32 15.26
C ASN A 173 -24.05 1.63 15.14
N LEU A 174 -25.32 1.62 15.54
CA LEU A 174 -26.21 2.78 15.47
C LEU A 174 -25.71 4.00 16.26
N ASN A 175 -24.92 3.80 17.32
CA ASN A 175 -24.37 4.89 18.14
C ASN A 175 -23.23 5.65 17.45
N THR A 176 -22.59 5.04 16.45
CA THR A 176 -21.47 5.66 15.71
C THR A 176 -21.79 5.83 14.24
N LEU A 177 -23.02 5.51 13.82
CA LEU A 177 -23.43 5.48 12.42
C LEU A 177 -23.25 6.86 11.78
N GLU A 178 -22.53 6.90 10.65
CA GLU A 178 -22.28 8.15 9.93
C GLU A 178 -22.30 7.92 8.42
N LEU A 179 -22.64 8.98 7.67
CA LEU A 179 -22.45 8.96 6.23
C LEU A 179 -20.95 9.04 5.92
N ALA A 180 -20.50 8.31 4.89
CA ALA A 180 -19.13 8.42 4.45
C ALA A 180 -18.78 9.88 4.11
N HIS A 181 -17.50 10.25 4.20
CA HIS A 181 -17.05 11.60 3.83
C HIS A 181 -15.82 11.54 2.93
N LEU A 182 -15.76 12.47 1.98
CA LEU A 182 -14.60 12.62 1.13
C LEU A 182 -13.54 13.49 1.83
N TYR A 183 -12.31 13.01 1.84
CA TYR A 183 -11.14 13.84 2.11
C TYR A 183 -10.05 13.53 1.09
N THR A 184 -9.12 14.46 0.90
CA THR A 184 -8.10 14.32 -0.13
C THR A 184 -6.69 14.36 0.47
N LEU A 185 -5.83 13.48 -0.06
CA LEU A 185 -4.42 13.37 0.31
C LEU A 185 -3.57 14.04 -0.78
N PRO A 186 -2.82 15.11 -0.46
CA PRO A 186 -2.02 15.81 -1.46
C PRO A 186 -0.83 14.96 -1.95
N LYS A 187 -0.65 14.88 -3.28
CA LYS A 187 0.46 14.19 -3.95
C LYS A 187 1.61 15.17 -4.21
N VAL A 188 2.28 15.58 -3.15
CA VAL A 188 3.39 16.58 -3.20
C VAL A 188 4.66 16.08 -3.91
N HIS A 189 4.73 14.79 -4.24
CA HIS A 189 5.84 14.19 -4.98
C HIS A 189 5.73 14.35 -6.50
N LYS A 190 4.63 14.92 -6.99
CA LYS A 190 4.43 15.22 -8.41
C LYS A 190 4.83 16.68 -8.67
N PRO A 191 5.36 17.03 -9.87
CA PRO A 191 5.77 18.41 -10.19
C PRO A 191 4.64 19.43 -10.01
N GLN A 192 3.42 19.04 -10.35
CA GLN A 192 2.21 19.80 -10.10
C GLN A 192 1.41 19.16 -8.97
N LEU A 193 0.81 19.98 -8.10
CA LEU A 193 -0.01 19.46 -7.02
C LEU A 193 -1.22 18.72 -7.60
N SER A 194 -1.26 17.43 -7.31
CA SER A 194 -2.43 16.57 -7.52
C SER A 194 -2.86 15.97 -6.19
N ILE A 195 -3.95 15.23 -6.19
CA ILE A 195 -4.53 14.67 -4.96
C ILE A 195 -4.86 13.18 -5.14
N ARG A 196 -5.05 12.47 -4.03
CA ARG A 196 -5.74 11.19 -3.97
C ARG A 196 -7.04 11.38 -3.17
N PRO A 197 -8.22 11.19 -3.76
CA PRO A 197 -9.47 11.19 -3.01
C PRO A 197 -9.55 9.94 -2.13
N ILE A 198 -10.11 10.07 -0.94
CA ILE A 198 -10.43 8.95 -0.06
C ILE A 198 -11.85 9.16 0.46
N ILE A 199 -12.69 8.16 0.25
CA ILE A 199 -14.04 8.12 0.82
C ILE A 199 -13.95 7.33 2.12
N SER A 200 -13.92 8.05 3.23
CA SER A 200 -13.91 7.45 4.57
C SER A 200 -15.29 6.93 4.90
N ALA A 201 -15.47 5.62 4.91
CA ALA A 201 -16.74 4.97 5.21
C ALA A 201 -16.68 4.18 6.52
N LEU A 202 -15.81 4.51 7.48
CA LEU A 202 -15.56 3.66 8.66
C LEU A 202 -16.84 3.26 9.42
N HIS A 203 -17.80 4.18 9.53
CA HIS A 203 -19.07 3.94 10.21
C HIS A 203 -20.30 3.99 9.28
N ALA A 204 -20.11 3.81 7.96
CA ALA A 204 -21.20 3.73 7.00
C ALA A 204 -21.94 2.37 7.09
N PRO A 205 -23.24 2.30 6.68
CA PRO A 205 -24.01 1.07 6.83
C PRO A 205 -23.43 -0.16 6.11
N VAL A 206 -22.83 0.04 4.93
CA VAL A 206 -22.35 -1.05 4.07
C VAL A 206 -20.91 -1.51 4.38
N THR A 207 -20.25 -0.95 5.39
CA THR A 207 -18.81 -1.15 5.59
C THR A 207 -18.44 -2.57 5.99
N PHE A 208 -19.18 -3.16 6.94
CA PHE A 208 -18.96 -4.55 7.32
C PHE A 208 -19.37 -5.52 6.21
N LEU A 209 -20.43 -5.20 5.46
CA LEU A 209 -20.84 -5.99 4.30
C LEU A 209 -19.79 -5.96 3.19
N SER A 210 -19.19 -4.79 2.92
CA SER A 210 -18.10 -4.61 1.97
C SER A 210 -16.87 -5.44 2.36
N LYS A 211 -16.49 -5.41 3.64
CA LYS A 211 -15.42 -6.27 4.16
C LYS A 211 -15.76 -7.76 4.01
N TYR A 212 -16.98 -8.15 4.37
CA TYR A 212 -17.42 -9.54 4.28
C TYR A 212 -17.37 -10.07 2.84
N LEU A 213 -17.82 -9.27 1.87
CA LEU A 213 -17.79 -9.63 0.46
C LEU A 213 -16.36 -9.70 -0.08
N ASN A 214 -15.48 -8.80 0.35
CA ASN A 214 -14.05 -8.89 0.05
C ASN A 214 -13.44 -10.19 0.60
N ASP A 215 -13.69 -10.51 1.86
CA ASP A 215 -13.12 -11.69 2.52
C ASP A 215 -13.63 -13.00 1.88
N LEU A 216 -14.81 -12.97 1.24
CA LEU A 216 -15.35 -14.08 0.44
C LEU A 216 -14.65 -14.24 -0.92
N LEU A 217 -14.40 -13.14 -1.64
CA LEU A 217 -13.98 -13.19 -3.05
C LEU A 217 -12.47 -13.08 -3.25
N ALA A 218 -11.76 -12.35 -2.38
CA ALA A 218 -10.33 -12.12 -2.52
C ALA A 218 -9.50 -13.41 -2.53
N PRO A 219 -9.79 -14.44 -1.71
CA PRO A 219 -9.06 -15.71 -1.79
C PRO A 219 -9.22 -16.42 -3.14
N ILE A 220 -10.42 -16.37 -3.73
CA ILE A 220 -10.71 -16.99 -5.03
C ILE A 220 -9.93 -16.26 -6.12
N TYR A 221 -9.95 -14.92 -6.10
CA TYR A 221 -9.17 -14.11 -7.02
C TYR A 221 -7.67 -14.40 -6.91
N LEU A 222 -7.12 -14.42 -5.69
CA LEU A 222 -5.70 -14.66 -5.47
C LEU A 222 -5.27 -16.07 -5.90
N GLN A 223 -6.16 -17.05 -5.82
CA GLN A 223 -5.91 -18.40 -6.31
C GLN A 223 -5.82 -18.42 -7.85
N GLU A 224 -6.76 -17.77 -8.53
CA GLU A 224 -6.81 -17.68 -10.00
C GLU A 224 -5.64 -16.85 -10.57
N ALA A 225 -5.36 -15.71 -9.96
CA ALA A 225 -4.40 -14.73 -10.46
C ALA A 225 -3.02 -14.84 -9.81
N ARG A 226 -2.68 -15.98 -9.20
CA ARG A 226 -1.46 -16.14 -8.38
C ARG A 226 -0.17 -15.81 -9.15
N ASP A 227 -0.08 -16.28 -10.39
CA ASP A 227 1.14 -16.17 -11.19
C ASP A 227 1.35 -14.74 -11.69
N ILE A 228 0.25 -14.02 -11.94
CA ILE A 228 0.25 -12.64 -12.45
C ILE A 228 0.13 -11.57 -11.35
N THR A 229 -0.16 -11.95 -10.11
CA THR A 229 -0.26 -10.97 -9.01
C THR A 229 1.08 -10.88 -8.29
N PHE A 230 1.61 -9.67 -8.15
CA PHE A 230 2.71 -9.43 -7.22
C PHE A 230 2.14 -9.12 -5.84
N ILE A 231 2.67 -9.77 -4.81
CA ILE A 231 2.24 -9.53 -3.41
C ILE A 231 3.00 -8.37 -2.78
N ASN A 232 4.28 -8.23 -3.14
CA ASN A 232 5.19 -7.18 -2.69
C ASN A 232 6.48 -7.27 -3.52
N SER A 233 7.44 -6.39 -3.24
CA SER A 233 8.71 -6.35 -3.95
C SER A 233 9.57 -7.60 -3.77
N ILE A 234 9.47 -8.30 -2.64
CA ILE A 234 10.21 -9.57 -2.44
C ILE A 234 9.63 -10.66 -3.35
N ASP A 235 8.32 -10.73 -3.47
CA ASP A 235 7.64 -11.65 -4.39
C ASP A 235 7.99 -11.35 -5.86
N ALA A 236 8.00 -10.06 -6.24
CA ALA A 236 8.43 -9.63 -7.56
C ALA A 236 9.89 -10.00 -7.86
N THR A 237 10.81 -9.71 -6.94
CA THR A 237 12.23 -10.08 -7.07
C THR A 237 12.41 -11.59 -7.24
N ARG A 238 11.72 -12.42 -6.47
CA ARG A 238 11.82 -13.88 -6.58
C ARG A 238 11.32 -14.42 -7.91
N LYS A 239 10.23 -13.88 -8.44
CA LYS A 239 9.71 -14.24 -9.77
C LYS A 239 10.73 -13.88 -10.86
N LEU A 240 11.39 -12.72 -10.74
CA LEU A 240 12.46 -12.29 -11.65
C LEU A 240 13.74 -13.12 -11.54
N GLU A 241 14.15 -13.47 -10.32
CA GLU A 241 15.29 -14.37 -10.08
C GLU A 241 15.06 -15.72 -10.76
N LYS A 242 13.87 -16.30 -10.59
CA LYS A 242 13.50 -17.54 -11.26
C LYS A 242 13.54 -17.41 -12.79
N TYR A 243 12.96 -16.34 -13.34
CA TYR A 243 13.00 -16.07 -14.78
C TYR A 243 14.44 -15.96 -15.32
N ALA A 244 15.35 -15.36 -14.54
CA ALA A 244 16.77 -15.31 -14.89
C ALA A 244 17.46 -16.67 -14.79
N GLU A 245 17.18 -17.45 -13.73
CA GLU A 245 17.71 -18.80 -13.52
C GLU A 245 17.25 -19.79 -14.61
N ASP A 246 16.02 -19.63 -15.12
CA ASP A 246 15.46 -20.41 -16.22
C ASP A 246 16.05 -20.00 -17.60
N GLY A 247 16.94 -19.01 -17.64
CA GLY A 247 17.66 -18.57 -18.85
C GLY A 247 16.87 -17.64 -19.75
N TYR A 248 15.75 -17.08 -19.28
CA TYR A 248 14.91 -16.18 -20.07
C TYR A 248 15.42 -14.72 -20.07
N LEU A 249 16.20 -14.32 -19.06
CA LEU A 249 16.83 -13.01 -19.00
C LEU A 249 18.03 -12.92 -19.95
N LYS A 250 17.80 -12.30 -21.10
CA LYS A 250 18.80 -12.06 -22.15
C LYS A 250 19.55 -10.75 -21.91
N PRO A 251 20.74 -10.56 -22.52
CA PRO A 251 21.42 -9.28 -22.55
C PRO A 251 20.58 -8.10 -23.06
N THR A 252 19.62 -8.39 -23.96
CA THR A 252 18.73 -7.40 -24.58
C THR A 252 17.40 -7.24 -23.86
N THR A 253 17.13 -8.01 -22.79
CA THR A 253 15.85 -7.92 -22.08
C THR A 253 15.68 -6.55 -21.46
N LYS A 254 14.56 -5.91 -21.75
CA LYS A 254 14.12 -4.67 -21.11
C LYS A 254 13.02 -4.95 -20.10
N PHE A 255 12.75 -3.96 -19.27
CA PHE A 255 11.64 -3.99 -18.33
C PHE A 255 10.63 -2.89 -18.65
N MET A 256 9.36 -3.23 -18.48
CA MET A 256 8.25 -2.31 -18.62
C MET A 256 7.58 -2.11 -17.27
N THR A 257 7.32 -0.86 -16.92
CA THR A 257 6.46 -0.51 -15.79
C THR A 257 5.28 0.31 -16.27
N GLY A 258 4.10 0.05 -15.73
CA GLY A 258 2.87 0.79 -16.03
C GLY A 258 2.13 1.20 -14.76
N ASP A 259 1.39 2.31 -14.82
CA ASP A 259 0.47 2.77 -13.76
C ASP A 259 -0.92 2.94 -14.38
N VAL A 260 -1.92 2.24 -13.84
CA VAL A 260 -3.31 2.37 -14.29
C VAL A 260 -3.91 3.67 -13.75
N GLU A 261 -4.35 4.56 -14.64
CA GLU A 261 -4.91 5.85 -14.23
C GLU A 261 -6.25 5.69 -13.51
N ASN A 262 -6.31 6.14 -12.25
CA ASN A 262 -7.57 6.28 -11.50
C ASN A 262 -8.42 5.00 -11.47
N LEU A 263 -7.79 3.82 -11.37
CA LEU A 263 -8.42 2.50 -11.52
C LEU A 263 -9.82 2.42 -10.86
N TYR A 264 -9.90 2.70 -9.56
CA TYR A 264 -11.15 2.53 -8.81
C TYR A 264 -12.30 3.42 -9.28
N SER A 265 -12.03 4.65 -9.73
CA SER A 265 -13.09 5.56 -10.20
C SER A 265 -13.43 5.37 -11.68
N MET A 266 -12.54 4.78 -12.47
CA MET A 266 -12.72 4.64 -13.92
C MET A 266 -13.44 3.36 -14.32
N ILE A 267 -13.52 2.34 -13.48
CA ILE A 267 -14.25 1.11 -13.83
C ILE A 267 -15.74 1.42 -14.10
N PRO A 268 -16.28 1.10 -15.29
CA PRO A 268 -17.69 1.26 -15.57
C PRO A 268 -18.52 0.29 -14.69
N ARG A 269 -19.63 0.77 -14.13
CA ARG A 269 -20.42 0.00 -13.15
C ARG A 269 -20.93 -1.32 -13.73
N GLU A 270 -21.66 -1.28 -14.84
CA GLU A 270 -22.18 -2.50 -15.45
C GLU A 270 -21.07 -3.37 -16.06
N GLY A 271 -20.00 -2.76 -16.60
CA GLY A 271 -18.85 -3.52 -17.09
C GLY A 271 -18.18 -4.35 -16.00
N GLY A 272 -17.95 -3.76 -14.82
CA GLY A 272 -17.37 -4.50 -13.71
C GLY A 272 -18.33 -5.47 -13.02
N ILE A 273 -19.63 -5.20 -12.98
CA ILE A 273 -20.62 -6.21 -12.57
C ILE A 273 -20.61 -7.40 -13.54
N ASN A 274 -20.56 -7.16 -14.85
CA ASN A 274 -20.49 -8.24 -15.84
C ASN A 274 -19.21 -9.07 -15.71
N ALA A 275 -18.07 -8.44 -15.45
CA ALA A 275 -16.82 -9.14 -15.16
C ALA A 275 -16.94 -9.99 -13.88
N LEU A 276 -17.56 -9.44 -12.84
CA LEU A 276 -17.85 -10.18 -11.61
C LEU A 276 -18.79 -11.37 -11.87
N ILE A 277 -19.83 -11.23 -12.71
CA ILE A 277 -20.72 -12.34 -13.07
C ILE A 277 -19.93 -13.48 -13.71
N ARG A 278 -19.13 -13.18 -14.74
CA ARG A 278 -18.31 -14.19 -15.43
C ARG A 278 -17.32 -14.87 -14.48
N PHE A 279 -16.68 -14.09 -13.62
CA PHE A 279 -15.78 -14.60 -12.59
C PHE A 279 -16.51 -15.56 -11.63
N LEU A 280 -17.68 -15.16 -11.12
CA LEU A 280 -18.47 -16.00 -10.22
C LEU A 280 -18.97 -17.27 -10.91
N GLU A 281 -19.40 -17.19 -12.17
CA GLU A 281 -19.85 -18.36 -12.93
C GLU A 281 -18.71 -19.37 -13.12
N LYS A 282 -17.50 -18.90 -13.45
CA LYS A 282 -16.29 -19.72 -13.58
C LYS A 282 -15.93 -20.47 -12.28
N HIS A 283 -16.06 -19.81 -11.13
CA HIS A 283 -15.59 -20.34 -9.84
C HIS A 283 -16.70 -20.93 -8.96
N SER A 284 -17.96 -20.83 -9.38
CA SER A 284 -19.07 -21.39 -8.64
C SER A 284 -19.20 -22.90 -8.83
N ARG A 285 -19.68 -23.59 -7.78
CA ARG A 285 -20.15 -24.96 -7.88
C ARG A 285 -21.67 -24.96 -7.76
N TYR A 286 -22.37 -25.44 -8.79
CA TYR A 286 -23.84 -25.37 -8.89
C TYR A 286 -24.39 -23.93 -8.73
N ARG A 287 -23.74 -22.94 -9.37
CA ARG A 287 -24.07 -21.49 -9.26
C ARG A 287 -24.05 -20.96 -7.81
N ARG A 288 -23.19 -21.54 -6.96
CA ARG A 288 -22.98 -21.13 -5.57
C ARG A 288 -21.50 -21.02 -5.21
N ILE A 289 -21.21 -20.11 -4.27
CA ILE A 289 -19.93 -20.00 -3.56
C ILE A 289 -20.25 -20.09 -2.07
N GLY A 290 -19.87 -21.21 -1.45
CA GLY A 290 -20.29 -21.54 -0.09
C GLY A 290 -21.82 -21.49 0.07
N PRO A 291 -22.35 -20.75 1.06
CA PRO A 291 -23.78 -20.66 1.30
C PRO A 291 -24.50 -19.64 0.40
N PHE A 292 -23.80 -18.97 -0.52
CA PHE A 292 -24.38 -17.91 -1.35
C PHE A 292 -24.62 -18.38 -2.79
N THR A 293 -25.78 -18.04 -3.34
CA THR A 293 -25.97 -18.08 -4.80
C THR A 293 -25.24 -16.90 -5.44
N ILE A 294 -24.94 -17.00 -6.74
CA ILE A 294 -24.40 -15.86 -7.51
C ILE A 294 -25.29 -14.62 -7.35
N ASP A 295 -26.62 -14.77 -7.43
CA ASP A 295 -27.58 -13.67 -7.24
C ASP A 295 -27.45 -12.98 -5.87
N MET A 296 -27.25 -13.74 -4.79
CA MET A 296 -27.02 -13.16 -3.46
C MET A 296 -25.75 -12.33 -3.40
N ILE A 297 -24.67 -12.82 -4.02
CA ILE A 297 -23.39 -12.12 -4.11
C ILE A 297 -23.55 -10.83 -4.91
N LEU A 298 -24.23 -10.88 -6.05
CA LEU A 298 -24.51 -9.71 -6.88
C LEU A 298 -25.39 -8.69 -6.16
N LYS A 299 -26.38 -9.13 -5.36
CA LYS A 299 -27.23 -8.24 -4.58
C LYS A 299 -26.42 -7.49 -3.51
N MET A 300 -25.47 -8.15 -2.86
CA MET A 300 -24.52 -7.49 -1.94
C MET A 300 -23.58 -6.53 -2.69
N ALA A 301 -23.02 -6.96 -3.82
CA ALA A 301 -22.12 -6.14 -4.63
C ALA A 301 -22.79 -4.87 -5.14
N ARG A 302 -24.00 -5.00 -5.71
CA ARG A 302 -24.82 -3.87 -6.18
C ARG A 302 -25.18 -2.93 -5.04
N LEU A 303 -25.62 -3.45 -3.89
CA LEU A 303 -25.84 -2.61 -2.70
C LEU A 303 -24.61 -1.75 -2.39
N ILE A 304 -23.42 -2.36 -2.26
CA ILE A 304 -22.18 -1.63 -1.92
C ILE A 304 -21.84 -0.55 -2.97
N LEU A 305 -22.01 -0.86 -4.26
CA LEU A 305 -21.66 0.05 -5.36
C LEU A 305 -22.70 1.15 -5.59
N ASP A 306 -23.99 0.83 -5.44
CA ASP A 306 -25.12 1.73 -5.69
C ASP A 306 -25.39 2.67 -4.52
N THR A 307 -25.00 2.28 -3.29
CA THR A 307 -25.16 3.14 -2.11
C THR A 307 -23.90 3.86 -1.70
N ASN A 308 -23.02 4.13 -2.67
CA ASN A 308 -21.77 4.85 -2.41
C ASN A 308 -22.02 6.37 -2.40
N TYR A 309 -22.64 6.82 -1.30
CA TYR A 309 -22.93 8.22 -1.03
C TYR A 309 -21.98 8.76 0.04
N PHE A 310 -21.60 10.03 -0.10
CA PHE A 310 -20.72 10.69 0.87
C PHE A 310 -21.01 12.18 1.01
N ALA A 311 -20.58 12.75 2.13
CA ALA A 311 -20.58 14.18 2.38
C ALA A 311 -19.24 14.82 1.96
N TYR A 312 -19.31 16.00 1.36
CA TYR A 312 -18.17 16.86 1.05
C TYR A 312 -18.60 18.32 1.05
N GLU A 313 -17.89 19.20 1.76
CA GLU A 313 -18.18 20.64 1.87
C GLU A 313 -19.69 20.97 2.04
N ASN A 314 -20.32 20.34 3.04
CA ASN A 314 -21.75 20.49 3.39
C ASN A 314 -22.76 20.04 2.32
N LYS A 315 -22.31 19.33 1.29
CA LYS A 315 -23.14 18.74 0.24
C LYS A 315 -23.06 17.23 0.27
N TYR A 316 -24.05 16.57 -0.34
CA TYR A 316 -24.08 15.13 -0.50
C TYR A 316 -23.82 14.75 -1.95
N TYR A 317 -23.04 13.71 -2.15
CA TYR A 317 -22.66 13.23 -3.47
C TYR A 317 -22.92 11.73 -3.58
N HIS A 318 -23.21 11.29 -4.80
CA HIS A 318 -23.28 9.90 -5.21
C HIS A 318 -22.10 9.61 -6.15
N GLN A 319 -21.32 8.57 -5.85
CA GLN A 319 -20.34 8.07 -6.81
C GLN A 319 -21.05 7.14 -7.79
N LYS A 320 -21.41 7.64 -8.98
CA LYS A 320 -22.15 6.90 -10.03
C LYS A 320 -21.30 5.92 -10.86
N ARG A 321 -19.96 6.03 -10.79
CA ARG A 321 -19.02 5.19 -11.54
C ARG A 321 -17.89 4.68 -10.66
N GLY A 322 -17.41 3.47 -10.95
CA GLY A 322 -16.34 2.84 -10.18
C GLY A 322 -16.78 2.44 -8.77
N GLY A 323 -15.81 2.30 -7.87
CA GLY A 323 -16.02 2.07 -6.45
C GLY A 323 -15.26 3.07 -5.57
N ALA A 324 -15.70 3.21 -4.32
CA ALA A 324 -15.07 4.11 -3.35
C ALA A 324 -13.63 3.70 -3.03
N MET A 325 -12.71 4.65 -3.16
CA MET A 325 -11.35 4.54 -2.60
C MET A 325 -11.43 4.55 -1.07
N GLY A 326 -11.57 3.37 -0.47
CA GLY A 326 -11.82 3.19 0.96
C GLY A 326 -12.78 2.04 1.29
N SER A 327 -13.53 1.56 0.29
CA SER A 327 -14.37 0.36 0.42
C SER A 327 -13.53 -0.91 0.21
N ALA A 328 -13.62 -1.87 1.13
CA ALA A 328 -12.85 -3.12 1.06
C ALA A 328 -13.18 -3.93 -0.21
N PHE A 329 -14.46 -4.05 -0.56
CA PHE A 329 -14.91 -4.77 -1.75
C PHE A 329 -14.40 -4.15 -3.06
N THR A 330 -14.21 -2.83 -3.13
CA THR A 330 -13.76 -2.15 -4.35
C THR A 330 -12.41 -2.67 -4.85
N GLN A 331 -11.53 -3.09 -3.95
CA GLN A 331 -10.23 -3.63 -4.33
C GLN A 331 -10.35 -4.97 -5.09
N VAL A 332 -11.06 -5.96 -4.54
CA VAL A 332 -11.25 -7.24 -5.22
C VAL A 332 -12.09 -7.08 -6.50
N TYR A 333 -13.08 -6.20 -6.49
CA TYR A 333 -13.89 -5.87 -7.66
C TYR A 333 -13.03 -5.32 -8.81
N ALA A 334 -12.16 -4.36 -8.53
CA ALA A 334 -11.25 -3.80 -9.51
C ALA A 334 -10.24 -4.82 -10.03
N ASN A 335 -9.74 -5.67 -9.15
CA ASN A 335 -8.84 -6.75 -9.52
C ASN A 335 -9.49 -7.79 -10.44
N ILE A 336 -10.77 -8.13 -10.22
CA ILE A 336 -11.53 -9.02 -11.10
C ILE A 336 -11.75 -8.38 -12.48
N TYR A 337 -12.09 -7.09 -12.51
CA TYR A 337 -12.23 -6.36 -13.77
C TYR A 337 -10.92 -6.33 -14.56
N MET A 338 -9.82 -5.98 -13.89
CA MET A 338 -8.49 -5.94 -14.50
C MET A 338 -8.02 -7.31 -14.96
N LEU A 339 -8.32 -8.38 -14.22
CA LEU A 339 -7.99 -9.74 -14.64
C LEU A 339 -8.59 -10.07 -16.00
N GLU A 340 -9.84 -9.68 -16.24
CA GLU A 340 -10.47 -9.89 -17.55
C GLU A 340 -9.84 -9.01 -18.63
N TRP A 341 -9.66 -7.72 -18.33
CA TRP A 341 -9.06 -6.75 -19.26
C TRP A 341 -7.63 -7.16 -19.69
N GLU A 342 -6.83 -7.67 -18.75
CA GLU A 342 -5.41 -7.96 -18.97
C GLU A 342 -5.16 -9.36 -19.59
N GLN A 343 -6.19 -10.17 -19.85
CA GLN A 343 -6.06 -11.55 -20.36
C GLN A 343 -5.23 -11.66 -21.64
N LYS A 344 -5.47 -10.80 -22.63
CA LYS A 344 -4.72 -10.85 -23.91
C LYS A 344 -3.24 -10.56 -23.69
N LEU A 345 -2.93 -9.62 -22.80
CA LEU A 345 -1.56 -9.26 -22.46
C LEU A 345 -0.86 -10.37 -21.67
N ILE A 346 -1.57 -11.01 -20.73
CA ILE A 346 -1.06 -12.19 -20.00
C ILE A 346 -0.72 -13.32 -20.99
N GLN A 347 -1.62 -13.62 -21.92
CA GLN A 347 -1.44 -14.68 -22.92
C GLN A 347 -0.26 -14.37 -23.85
N HIS A 348 -0.17 -13.12 -24.32
CA HIS A 348 0.93 -12.63 -25.14
C HIS A 348 2.28 -12.82 -24.45
N GLN A 349 2.41 -12.40 -23.19
CA GLN A 349 3.64 -12.57 -22.42
C GLN A 349 3.97 -14.04 -22.12
N SER A 350 2.95 -14.81 -21.74
CA SER A 350 3.11 -16.25 -21.47
C SER A 350 3.63 -17.02 -22.69
N SER A 351 3.16 -16.68 -23.89
CA SER A 351 3.60 -17.31 -25.15
C SER A 351 5.08 -17.11 -25.46
N LYS A 352 5.72 -16.12 -24.84
CA LYS A 352 7.13 -15.75 -25.03
C LYS A 352 8.00 -16.11 -23.82
N ASN A 353 7.43 -16.78 -22.82
CA ASN A 353 8.03 -17.02 -21.51
C ASN A 353 8.37 -15.73 -20.75
N GLU A 354 7.67 -14.63 -21.03
CA GLU A 354 7.87 -13.35 -20.37
C GLU A 354 6.99 -13.20 -19.12
N ILE A 355 7.45 -12.37 -18.18
CA ILE A 355 6.70 -12.04 -16.98
C ILE A 355 5.67 -10.96 -17.34
N TYR A 356 4.42 -11.23 -16.95
CA TYR A 356 3.43 -10.20 -16.65
C TYR A 356 3.10 -10.25 -15.17
N GLY A 357 3.09 -9.11 -14.50
CA GLY A 357 2.40 -9.05 -13.23
C GLY A 357 1.98 -7.66 -12.76
N ARG A 358 1.00 -7.65 -11.84
CA ARG A 358 0.37 -6.44 -11.33
C ARG A 358 0.34 -6.43 -9.81
N TYR A 359 0.63 -5.27 -9.24
CA TYR A 359 0.40 -4.91 -7.83
C TYR A 359 -0.63 -3.78 -7.79
N ILE A 360 -1.91 -4.14 -7.64
CA ILE A 360 -3.03 -3.17 -7.65
C ILE A 360 -3.05 -2.36 -8.95
N ASP A 361 -2.52 -1.12 -8.94
CA ASP A 361 -2.47 -0.19 -10.08
C ASP A 361 -1.12 -0.27 -10.83
N ASP A 362 -0.07 -0.79 -10.18
CA ASP A 362 1.28 -0.86 -10.74
C ASP A 362 1.46 -2.17 -11.54
N ILE A 363 1.81 -2.07 -12.82
CA ILE A 363 2.10 -3.19 -13.72
C ILE A 363 3.60 -3.29 -13.94
N PHE A 364 4.11 -4.52 -14.04
CA PHE A 364 5.49 -4.81 -14.41
C PHE A 364 5.54 -5.95 -15.43
N MET A 365 6.41 -5.81 -16.43
CA MET A 365 6.66 -6.85 -17.42
C MET A 365 8.13 -6.94 -17.83
N THR A 366 8.55 -8.12 -18.27
CA THR A 366 9.80 -8.30 -19.03
C THR A 366 9.51 -8.23 -20.53
N VAL A 367 10.46 -7.72 -21.31
CA VAL A 367 10.29 -7.46 -22.74
C VAL A 367 11.56 -7.85 -23.49
N ASN A 368 11.52 -8.96 -24.22
CA ASN A 368 12.57 -9.34 -25.17
C ASN A 368 12.23 -9.02 -26.63
N GLU A 369 10.97 -8.71 -26.92
CA GLU A 369 10.52 -8.30 -28.26
C GLU A 369 10.81 -6.81 -28.53
N PRO A 370 10.68 -6.36 -29.79
CA PRO A 370 10.68 -4.93 -30.09
C PRO A 370 9.64 -4.19 -29.24
N TYR A 371 10.06 -3.08 -28.64
CA TYR A 371 9.20 -2.30 -27.74
C TYR A 371 7.92 -1.80 -28.41
N ASP A 372 7.96 -1.52 -29.72
CA ASP A 372 6.79 -1.04 -30.46
C ASP A 372 5.67 -2.09 -30.52
N ASP A 373 6.01 -3.39 -30.51
CA ASP A 373 5.02 -4.48 -30.58
C ASP A 373 4.21 -4.58 -29.27
N ILE A 374 4.88 -4.47 -28.12
CA ILE A 374 4.20 -4.48 -26.82
C ILE A 374 3.37 -3.22 -26.60
N LEU A 375 3.84 -2.06 -27.09
CA LEU A 375 3.06 -0.83 -27.06
C LEU A 375 1.81 -0.92 -27.94
N PHE A 376 1.93 -1.51 -29.12
CA PHE A 376 0.81 -1.70 -30.02
C PHE A 376 -0.28 -2.58 -29.40
N GLU A 377 0.08 -3.69 -28.77
CA GLU A 377 -0.89 -4.54 -28.06
C GLU A 377 -1.55 -3.80 -26.88
N LEU A 378 -0.80 -2.99 -26.15
CA LEU A 378 -1.37 -2.14 -25.08
C LEU A 378 -2.31 -1.07 -25.62
N GLU A 379 -1.96 -0.41 -26.73
CA GLU A 379 -2.81 0.58 -27.38
C GLU A 379 -4.13 -0.05 -27.85
N LYS A 380 -4.04 -1.24 -28.46
CA LYS A 380 -5.22 -2.01 -28.86
C LYS A 380 -6.17 -2.29 -27.69
N LEU A 381 -5.63 -2.76 -26.56
CA LEU A 381 -6.43 -3.03 -25.35
C LEU A 381 -7.08 -1.76 -24.77
N GLN A 382 -6.36 -0.64 -24.75
CA GLN A 382 -6.90 0.63 -24.30
C GLN A 382 -7.97 1.19 -25.26
N ASN A 383 -7.88 0.88 -26.56
CA ASN A 383 -8.89 1.25 -27.54
C ASN A 383 -10.15 0.38 -27.43
N GLU A 384 -10.00 -0.91 -27.09
CA GLU A 384 -11.13 -1.82 -26.84
C GLU A 384 -11.92 -1.42 -25.57
N ASP A 385 -11.22 -0.95 -24.53
CA ASP A 385 -11.84 -0.40 -23.31
C ASP A 385 -11.21 0.94 -22.92
N PRO A 386 -11.79 2.08 -23.36
CA PRO A 386 -11.24 3.42 -23.13
C PRO A 386 -11.29 3.86 -21.66
N ASN A 387 -11.88 3.05 -20.79
CA ASN A 387 -11.94 3.30 -19.36
C ASN A 387 -10.62 2.97 -18.66
N ILE A 388 -9.80 2.10 -19.23
CA ILE A 388 -8.48 1.74 -18.71
C ILE A 388 -7.42 2.47 -19.52
N LYS A 389 -6.61 3.27 -18.83
CA LYS A 389 -5.44 3.94 -19.39
C LYS A 389 -4.22 3.58 -18.57
N ILE A 390 -3.14 3.19 -19.24
CA ILE A 390 -1.88 2.78 -18.64
C ILE A 390 -0.79 3.73 -19.10
N ASN A 391 -0.23 4.46 -18.15
CA ASN A 391 1.00 5.22 -18.40
C ASN A 391 2.18 4.29 -18.22
N SER A 392 2.87 3.97 -19.32
CA SER A 392 3.96 2.99 -19.31
C SER A 392 5.30 3.57 -19.72
N THR A 393 6.35 2.94 -19.23
CA THR A 393 7.75 3.26 -19.57
C THR A 393 8.54 1.98 -19.72
N VAL A 394 9.41 1.92 -20.72
CA VAL A 394 10.32 0.79 -20.95
C VAL A 394 11.77 1.23 -20.88
N ASN A 395 12.57 0.48 -20.14
CA ASN A 395 13.99 0.77 -19.94
C ASN A 395 14.75 -0.47 -19.49
N ASP A 396 16.08 -0.44 -19.58
CA ASP A 396 16.96 -1.48 -19.03
C ASP A 396 17.03 -1.40 -17.50
N THR A 397 16.70 -0.23 -16.93
CA THR A 397 16.56 0.01 -15.50
C THR A 397 15.25 0.71 -15.17
N VAL A 398 14.42 0.08 -14.34
CA VAL A 398 13.11 0.60 -13.94
C VAL A 398 12.93 0.57 -12.43
N ASN A 399 11.99 1.36 -11.93
CA ASN A 399 11.58 1.32 -10.52
C ASN A 399 10.19 0.69 -10.43
N PHE A 400 10.06 -0.36 -9.62
CA PHE A 400 8.78 -1.01 -9.36
C PHE A 400 8.60 -1.13 -7.85
N LEU A 401 7.48 -0.65 -7.31
CA LEU A 401 7.24 -0.57 -5.87
C LEU A 401 8.35 0.19 -5.12
N ASP A 402 9.10 -0.50 -4.24
CA ASP A 402 10.25 0.03 -3.49
C ASP A 402 11.59 -0.61 -3.92
N ILE A 403 11.66 -1.15 -5.15
CA ILE A 403 12.88 -1.70 -5.75
C ILE A 403 13.22 -1.06 -7.09
N THR A 404 14.52 -0.90 -7.34
CA THR A 404 15.06 -0.67 -8.67
C THR A 404 15.49 -2.02 -9.24
N ILE A 405 15.09 -2.29 -10.47
CA ILE A 405 15.38 -3.52 -11.22
C ILE A 405 16.17 -3.12 -12.45
N SER A 406 17.30 -3.78 -12.69
CA SER A 406 18.20 -3.49 -13.79
C SER A 406 18.75 -4.77 -14.41
N ASN A 407 18.97 -4.72 -15.73
CA ASN A 407 19.59 -5.79 -16.49
C ASN A 407 21.00 -5.33 -16.90
N THR A 408 22.02 -5.97 -16.34
CA THR A 408 23.41 -5.70 -16.71
C THR A 408 23.92 -6.82 -17.60
N ASN A 409 23.65 -6.72 -18.92
CA ASN A 409 24.11 -7.68 -19.92
C ASN A 409 23.72 -9.15 -19.60
N GLY A 410 22.47 -9.38 -19.21
CA GLY A 410 21.92 -10.70 -18.84
C GLY A 410 22.04 -11.02 -17.36
N GLN A 411 22.57 -10.10 -16.54
CA GLN A 411 22.63 -10.24 -15.10
C GLN A 411 21.57 -9.38 -14.42
N LEU A 412 20.66 -10.02 -13.69
CA LEU A 412 19.67 -9.31 -12.88
C LEU A 412 20.35 -8.60 -11.71
N LYS A 413 20.13 -7.29 -11.60
CA LYS A 413 20.56 -6.48 -10.46
C LYS A 413 19.37 -5.75 -9.86
N THR A 414 19.16 -5.93 -8.56
CA THR A 414 18.10 -5.28 -7.79
C THR A 414 18.66 -4.60 -6.55
N PHE A 415 18.04 -3.47 -6.16
CA PHE A 415 18.37 -2.73 -4.94
C PHE A 415 17.19 -1.85 -4.50
N ILE A 416 17.24 -1.30 -3.29
CA ILE A 416 16.13 -0.50 -2.73
C ILE A 416 15.98 0.81 -3.51
N TYR A 417 14.77 1.04 -4.03
CA TYR A 417 14.37 2.32 -4.58
C TYR A 417 13.77 3.20 -3.50
N HIS A 418 14.19 4.47 -3.47
CA HIS A 418 13.54 5.48 -2.65
C HIS A 418 13.15 6.66 -3.53
N LYS A 419 11.92 7.10 -3.37
CA LYS A 419 11.42 8.27 -4.09
C LYS A 419 12.23 9.50 -3.67
N PRO A 420 12.56 10.43 -4.60
CA PRO A 420 13.28 11.65 -4.26
C PRO A 420 12.60 12.49 -3.17
N SER A 421 11.27 12.42 -3.08
CA SER A 421 10.44 13.09 -2.08
C SER A 421 10.26 12.31 -0.78
N ALA A 422 10.78 11.09 -0.68
CA ALA A 422 10.70 10.30 0.54
C ALA A 422 11.75 10.81 1.53
N ASP A 423 11.35 11.76 2.37
CA ASP A 423 12.11 12.08 3.55
C ASP A 423 12.09 10.87 4.49
N PRO A 424 13.25 10.37 4.92
CA PRO A 424 13.30 9.28 5.85
C PRO A 424 12.81 9.75 7.22
N TYR A 425 11.53 9.54 7.51
CA TYR A 425 10.99 9.81 8.83
C TYR A 425 11.10 8.56 9.68
N TYR A 426 11.98 8.63 10.69
CA TYR A 426 12.09 7.59 11.69
C TYR A 426 11.39 8.05 12.95
N LEU A 427 10.45 7.23 13.43
CA LEU A 427 9.67 7.46 14.65
C LEU A 427 10.54 8.11 15.74
N PRO A 428 10.28 9.37 16.16
CA PRO A 428 11.10 10.08 17.13
C PRO A 428 11.29 9.26 18.40
N TYR A 429 12.52 9.19 18.91
CA TYR A 429 12.84 8.35 20.07
C TYR A 429 12.05 8.76 21.32
N THR A 430 11.75 10.06 21.43
CA THR A 430 10.98 10.65 22.53
C THR A 430 9.47 10.43 22.40
N SER A 431 9.00 9.77 21.36
CA SER A 431 7.58 9.43 21.22
C SER A 431 7.20 8.29 22.16
N ASP A 432 5.96 8.29 22.65
CA ASP A 432 5.47 7.34 23.64
C ASP A 432 5.04 6.01 22.98
N HIS A 433 6.01 5.32 22.34
CA HIS A 433 5.78 4.04 21.70
C HIS A 433 6.57 2.91 22.40
N PRO A 434 6.07 1.66 22.38
CA PRO A 434 6.79 0.53 22.95
C PRO A 434 8.17 0.34 22.31
N HIS A 435 9.18 -0.05 23.11
CA HIS A 435 10.56 -0.24 22.66
C HIS A 435 10.68 -1.14 21.41
N ARG A 436 9.88 -2.21 21.35
CA ARG A 436 9.82 -3.12 20.20
C ARG A 436 9.56 -2.40 18.87
N ILE A 437 8.79 -1.32 18.87
CA ILE A 437 8.47 -0.55 17.66
C ILE A 437 9.71 0.22 17.18
N HIS A 438 10.39 0.94 18.07
CA HIS A 438 11.61 1.68 17.75
C HIS A 438 12.70 0.78 17.18
N ARG A 439 12.85 -0.43 17.73
CA ARG A 439 13.80 -1.43 17.24
C ARG A 439 13.40 -2.02 15.89
N ASN A 440 12.12 -2.36 15.75
CA ASN A 440 11.66 -3.08 14.56
C ASN A 440 11.83 -2.23 13.30
N ILE A 441 11.68 -0.91 13.36
CA ILE A 441 11.82 -0.02 12.19
C ILE A 441 13.17 -0.21 11.45
N PRO A 442 14.35 0.04 12.07
CA PRO A 442 15.63 -0.15 11.40
C PRO A 442 15.92 -1.63 11.12
N TYR A 443 15.47 -2.55 11.98
CA TYR A 443 15.65 -3.98 11.76
C TYR A 443 14.94 -4.47 10.49
N THR A 444 13.68 -4.08 10.29
CA THR A 444 12.91 -4.45 9.09
C THR A 444 13.46 -3.77 7.84
N ALA A 445 13.97 -2.54 7.96
CA ALA A 445 14.63 -1.85 6.85
C ALA A 445 15.90 -2.57 6.40
N LEU A 446 16.74 -3.02 7.35
CA LEU A 446 17.95 -3.79 7.05
C LEU A 446 17.65 -5.18 6.49
N ILE A 447 16.64 -5.89 7.03
CA ILE A 447 16.21 -7.17 6.45
C ILE A 447 15.71 -6.98 5.03
N ARG A 448 14.92 -5.93 4.78
CA ARG A 448 14.43 -5.61 3.45
C ARG A 448 15.60 -5.36 2.49
N ALA A 449 16.59 -4.56 2.90
CA ALA A 449 17.81 -4.34 2.12
C ALA A 449 18.55 -5.65 1.84
N ALA A 450 18.76 -6.48 2.86
CA ALA A 450 19.44 -7.77 2.71
C ALA A 450 18.69 -8.71 1.75
N ARG A 451 17.35 -8.61 1.70
CA ARG A 451 16.49 -9.44 0.84
C ARG A 451 16.43 -8.98 -0.61
N LEU A 452 16.58 -7.68 -0.87
CA LEU A 452 16.29 -7.07 -2.17
C LEU A 452 17.54 -6.53 -2.88
N CYS A 453 18.68 -6.44 -2.20
CA CYS A 453 19.95 -6.07 -2.84
C CYS A 453 20.66 -7.32 -3.36
N THR A 454 21.03 -7.34 -4.65
CA THR A 454 21.78 -8.47 -5.22
C THR A 454 23.25 -8.52 -4.82
N ASN A 455 23.81 -7.40 -4.36
CA ASN A 455 25.22 -7.33 -3.99
C ASN A 455 25.43 -6.56 -2.68
N LEU A 456 26.60 -6.82 -2.09
CA LEU A 456 27.01 -6.24 -0.81
C LEU A 456 27.23 -4.72 -0.87
N HIS A 457 27.57 -4.17 -2.04
CA HIS A 457 27.78 -2.73 -2.19
C HIS A 457 26.45 -1.98 -2.02
N ASP A 458 25.41 -2.38 -2.75
CA ASP A 458 24.09 -1.75 -2.66
C ASP A 458 23.45 -1.95 -1.29
N PHE A 459 23.61 -3.14 -0.68
CA PHE A 459 23.21 -3.38 0.71
C PHE A 459 23.91 -2.40 1.67
N HIS A 460 25.22 -2.18 1.47
CA HIS A 460 26.00 -1.29 2.32
C HIS A 460 25.57 0.18 2.14
N LEU A 461 25.27 0.62 0.91
CA LEU A 461 24.73 1.96 0.66
C LEU A 461 23.40 2.17 1.37
N GLU A 462 22.50 1.18 1.32
CA GLU A 462 21.22 1.25 2.03
C GLU A 462 21.41 1.26 3.55
N ARG A 463 22.34 0.43 4.07
CA ARG A 463 22.73 0.44 5.49
C ARG A 463 23.20 1.84 5.92
N LEU A 464 24.09 2.46 5.14
CA LEU A 464 24.61 3.81 5.40
C LEU A 464 23.48 4.85 5.35
N ARG A 465 22.56 4.75 4.40
CA ARG A 465 21.38 5.62 4.33
C ARG A 465 20.51 5.52 5.58
N ILE A 466 20.23 4.30 6.05
CA ILE A 466 19.46 4.07 7.29
C ILE A 466 20.19 4.71 8.47
N GLU A 467 21.51 4.55 8.57
CA GLU A 467 22.34 5.17 9.61
C GLU A 467 22.29 6.71 9.59
N VAL A 468 22.49 7.33 8.42
CA VAL A 468 22.41 8.79 8.26
C VAL A 468 21.02 9.30 8.63
N SER A 469 19.98 8.55 8.29
CA SER A 469 18.61 8.96 8.58
C SER A 469 18.27 8.91 10.07
N LEU A 470 18.77 7.88 10.77
CA LEU A 470 18.62 7.76 12.22
C LEU A 470 19.36 8.87 12.97
N SER A 471 20.53 9.30 12.47
CA SER A 471 21.33 10.38 13.07
C SER A 471 20.81 11.80 12.77
N ARG A 472 20.12 12.04 11.65
CA ARG A 472 19.44 13.33 11.38
C ARG A 472 18.35 13.68 12.40
N CYS A 473 17.85 12.69 13.11
CA CYS A 473 16.92 12.90 14.21
C CYS A 473 17.61 13.43 15.49
N ASP A 474 18.95 13.53 15.51
CA ASP A 474 19.75 14.00 16.63
C ASP A 474 20.25 15.46 16.48
N GLY A 475 20.33 15.99 15.25
CA GLY A 475 20.83 17.36 14.91
C GLY A 475 19.84 18.51 14.99
#